data_AF-R6PMS9-F1
#
_entry.id   AF-R6PMS9-F1
#
_cell.length_a   1.000
_cell.length_b   1.000
_cell.length_c   1.000
_cell.angle_alpha   90.00
_cell.angle_beta   90.00
_cell.angle_gamma   90.00
#
_symmetry.space_group_name_H-M   'P 1'
#
loop_
_entity.id
_entity.type
_entity.pdbx_description
1 polymer ?
#
loop_
_entity_poly.entity_id
_entity_poly.type
_entity_poly.pdbx_seq_one_letter_code
_entity_poly.pdbx_strand_id
1 'polypeptide(L)'
;MGILKNTVRHFITITRHRHKVIYHCAKAGILWQGLFHDLSKYSPTEFVEGMKFYQGTRSPNERAREIYGYSKAWMHHKGRNKHHFEYWTDYSNETHQLEPVEMPLKYVKEMFCDRVAASKIYGGKNYNDSYALNYYNKRKDCRRIHPKTAEKIEFLLTMLSEKGEKETFKYIRKMK
;
A
#
# COMPACT_ATOMS: atom_id res chain seq x y z
N MET A 1 -2.47 26.24 -5.82
CA MET A 1 -3.60 25.53 -6.47
C MET A 1 -4.77 25.55 -5.50
N GLY A 2 -5.96 25.99 -5.92
CA GLY A 2 -7.09 26.16 -5.00
C GLY A 2 -7.50 24.86 -4.31
N ILE A 3 -7.96 24.96 -3.06
CA ILE A 3 -8.31 23.80 -2.22
C ILE A 3 -9.35 22.90 -2.89
N LEU A 4 -10.36 23.46 -3.55
CA LEU A 4 -11.38 22.73 -4.29
C LEU A 4 -10.80 21.83 -5.39
N LYS A 5 -9.82 22.34 -6.14
CA LYS A 5 -9.14 21.58 -7.20
C LYS A 5 -8.33 20.42 -6.61
N ASN A 6 -7.72 20.63 -5.43
CA ASN A 6 -7.02 19.56 -4.73
C ASN A 6 -7.98 18.51 -4.19
N THR A 7 -9.12 18.90 -3.64
CA THR A 7 -10.19 17.99 -3.17
C THR A 7 -10.63 17.05 -4.28
N VAL A 8 -11.01 17.59 -5.44
CA VAL A 8 -11.47 16.79 -6.58
C VAL A 8 -10.36 15.86 -7.09
N ARG A 9 -9.14 16.37 -7.24
CA ARG A 9 -8.00 15.56 -7.73
C ARG A 9 -7.61 14.45 -6.74
N HIS A 10 -7.64 14.75 -5.44
CA HIS A 10 -7.37 13.77 -4.40
C HIS A 10 -8.40 12.65 -4.43
N PHE A 11 -9.70 12.99 -4.45
CA PHE A 11 -10.80 12.03 -4.56
C PHE A 11 -10.62 11.11 -5.78
N ILE A 12 -10.41 11.69 -6.97
CA ILE A 12 -10.20 10.91 -8.20
C ILE A 12 -9.01 9.96 -8.05
N THR A 13 -7.92 10.42 -7.42
CA THR A 13 -6.69 9.62 -7.26
C THR A 13 -6.92 8.41 -6.35
N ILE A 14 -7.51 8.62 -5.16
CA ILE A 14 -7.76 7.53 -4.21
C ILE A 14 -8.82 6.55 -4.75
N THR A 15 -9.81 7.03 -5.50
CA THR A 15 -10.83 6.19 -6.11
C THR A 15 -10.27 5.35 -7.26
N ARG A 16 -9.46 5.94 -8.15
CA ARG A 16 -8.76 5.19 -9.21
C ARG A 16 -7.82 4.14 -8.65
N HIS A 17 -7.09 4.49 -7.59
CA HIS A 17 -6.23 3.55 -6.87
C HIS A 17 -7.03 2.37 -6.33
N ARG A 18 -8.09 2.63 -5.55
CA ARG A 18 -8.95 1.59 -4.97
C ARG A 18 -9.52 0.64 -6.03
N HIS A 19 -10.07 1.16 -7.13
CA HIS A 19 -10.59 0.30 -8.19
C HIS A 19 -9.52 -0.57 -8.85
N LYS A 20 -8.29 -0.04 -9.00
CA LYS A 20 -7.17 -0.82 -9.53
C LYS A 20 -6.75 -1.93 -8.57
N VAL A 21 -6.79 -1.68 -7.25
CA VAL A 21 -6.56 -2.72 -6.24
C VAL A 21 -7.63 -3.78 -6.27
N ILE A 22 -8.92 -3.42 -6.34
CA ILE A 22 -10.03 -4.38 -6.49
C ILE A 22 -9.81 -5.30 -7.70
N TYR A 23 -9.44 -4.73 -8.84
CA TYR A 23 -9.13 -5.48 -10.05
C TYR A 23 -7.97 -6.47 -9.84
N HIS A 24 -6.88 -6.07 -9.18
CA HIS A 24 -5.77 -6.96 -8.86
C HIS A 24 -6.15 -8.02 -7.81
N CYS A 25 -6.94 -7.67 -6.80
CA CYS A 25 -7.46 -8.61 -5.80
C CYS A 25 -8.33 -9.69 -6.46
N ALA A 26 -9.10 -9.34 -7.49
CA ALA A 26 -9.85 -10.31 -8.29
C ALA A 26 -8.91 -11.32 -8.97
N LYS A 27 -7.82 -10.84 -9.60
CA LYS A 27 -6.79 -11.70 -10.20
C LYS A 27 -6.11 -12.59 -9.17
N ALA A 28 -5.79 -12.04 -8.00
CA ALA A 28 -5.14 -12.74 -6.88
C ALA A 28 -6.04 -13.75 -6.15
N GLY A 29 -7.33 -13.82 -6.47
CA GLY A 29 -8.28 -14.74 -5.82
C GLY A 29 -8.78 -14.27 -4.45
N ILE A 30 -8.68 -12.97 -4.15
CA ILE A 30 -9.11 -12.35 -2.88
C ILE A 30 -10.09 -11.20 -3.11
N LEU A 31 -10.97 -11.31 -4.12
CA LEU A 31 -11.91 -10.25 -4.53
C LEU A 31 -12.70 -9.68 -3.35
N TRP A 32 -13.33 -10.54 -2.55
CA TRP A 32 -14.16 -10.12 -1.41
C TRP A 32 -13.39 -9.26 -0.41
N GLN A 33 -12.13 -9.58 -0.12
CA GLN A 33 -11.28 -8.76 0.73
C GLN A 33 -10.96 -7.41 0.05
N GLY A 34 -10.61 -7.44 -1.25
CA GLY A 34 -10.29 -6.26 -2.03
C GLY A 34 -11.43 -5.23 -2.13
N LEU A 35 -12.70 -5.65 -2.06
CA LEU A 35 -13.84 -4.73 -2.05
C LEU A 35 -13.83 -3.76 -0.86
N PHE A 36 -13.20 -4.14 0.26
CA PHE A 36 -13.10 -3.30 1.46
C PHE A 36 -11.80 -2.50 1.53
N HIS A 37 -10.93 -2.63 0.53
CA HIS A 37 -9.65 -1.94 0.48
C HIS A 37 -9.83 -0.42 0.59
N ASP A 38 -9.10 0.19 1.53
CA ASP A 38 -8.93 1.63 1.69
C ASP A 38 -10.21 2.45 1.85
N LEU A 39 -11.31 1.85 2.31
CA LEU A 39 -12.54 2.61 2.59
C LEU A 39 -12.32 3.72 3.64
N SER A 40 -11.32 3.57 4.52
CA SER A 40 -10.98 4.60 5.50
C SER A 40 -10.45 5.90 4.86
N LYS A 41 -9.94 5.89 3.63
CA LYS A 41 -9.47 7.08 2.90
C LYS A 41 -10.57 8.11 2.62
N TYR A 42 -11.82 7.69 2.67
CA TYR A 42 -12.99 8.56 2.51
C TYR A 42 -13.49 9.14 3.84
N SER A 43 -12.92 8.74 4.96
CA SER A 43 -13.26 9.33 6.27
C SER A 43 -12.72 10.75 6.38
N PRO A 44 -13.35 11.63 7.18
CA PRO A 44 -12.86 13.00 7.41
C PRO A 44 -11.41 13.03 7.91
N THR A 45 -11.01 12.08 8.75
CA THR A 45 -9.65 11.99 9.32
C THR A 45 -8.57 11.87 8.25
N GLU A 46 -8.82 11.07 7.21
CA GLU A 46 -7.85 10.84 6.14
C GLU A 46 -8.03 11.82 4.98
N PHE A 47 -9.28 12.05 4.56
CA PHE A 47 -9.60 12.82 3.36
C PHE A 47 -9.23 14.30 3.48
N VAL A 48 -9.44 14.91 4.65
CA VAL A 48 -9.15 16.34 4.87
C VAL A 48 -7.65 16.62 4.80
N GLU A 49 -6.83 15.81 5.46
CA GLU A 49 -5.37 15.92 5.37
C GLU A 49 -4.89 15.60 3.94
N GLY A 50 -5.50 14.59 3.31
CA GLY A 50 -5.24 14.19 1.93
C GLY A 50 -5.44 15.32 0.91
N MET A 51 -6.56 16.05 0.98
CA MET A 51 -6.80 17.19 0.09
C MET A 51 -5.91 18.39 0.41
N LYS A 52 -5.62 18.65 1.69
CA LYS A 52 -4.80 19.79 2.12
C LYS A 52 -3.37 19.68 1.59
N PHE A 53 -2.83 18.47 1.58
CA PHE A 53 -1.45 18.20 1.17
C PHE A 53 -1.32 17.50 -0.18
N TYR A 54 -2.36 17.55 -1.00
CA TYR A 54 -2.34 16.93 -2.32
C TYR A 54 -1.33 17.60 -3.26
N GLN A 55 -0.38 16.80 -3.79
CA GLN A 55 0.62 17.23 -4.77
C GLN A 55 0.49 16.51 -6.13
N GLY A 56 -0.17 15.34 -6.16
CA GLY A 56 -0.41 14.54 -7.36
C GLY A 56 0.74 13.65 -7.82
N THR A 57 1.95 13.84 -7.31
CA THR A 57 3.13 13.04 -7.67
C THR A 57 3.55 12.03 -6.59
N ARG A 58 3.04 12.20 -5.37
CA ARG A 58 3.32 11.34 -4.21
C ARG A 58 2.19 11.40 -3.19
N SER A 59 2.29 10.57 -2.15
CA SER A 59 1.30 10.51 -1.07
C SER A 59 1.22 11.84 -0.29
N PRO A 60 0.02 12.39 -0.06
CA PRO A 60 -0.18 13.55 0.81
C PRO A 60 0.38 13.34 2.23
N ASN A 61 0.45 12.09 2.69
CA ASN A 61 0.99 11.74 4.00
C ASN A 61 2.49 12.03 4.09
N GLU A 62 3.25 12.00 2.99
CA GLU A 62 4.66 12.39 3.01
C GLU A 62 4.81 13.89 3.28
N ARG A 63 3.98 14.70 2.63
CA ARG A 63 3.97 16.15 2.85
C ARG A 63 3.49 16.52 4.26
N ALA A 64 2.52 15.81 4.82
CA ALA A 64 2.12 15.99 6.21
C ALA A 64 3.30 15.73 7.17
N ARG A 65 4.08 14.65 6.95
CA ARG A 65 5.27 14.34 7.74
C ARG A 65 6.35 15.41 7.67
N GLU A 66 6.56 16.02 6.50
CA GLU A 66 7.51 17.14 6.36
C GLU A 66 7.11 18.37 7.17
N ILE A 67 5.81 18.64 7.30
CA ILE A 67 5.31 19.85 7.97
C ILE A 67 5.15 19.61 9.47
N TYR A 68 4.66 18.43 9.87
CA TYR A 68 4.25 18.15 11.25
C TYR A 68 5.14 17.15 11.97
N GLY A 69 6.06 16.48 11.28
CA GLY A 69 6.82 15.34 11.80
C GLY A 69 6.06 14.01 11.80
N TYR A 70 4.75 14.04 11.49
CA TYR A 70 3.88 12.86 11.40
C TYR A 70 2.74 13.09 10.39
N SER A 71 1.93 12.05 10.14
CA SER A 71 0.71 12.15 9.34
C SER A 71 -0.45 11.53 10.11
N LYS A 72 -1.44 12.34 10.49
CA LYS A 72 -2.63 11.87 11.20
C LYS A 72 -3.43 10.92 10.32
N ALA A 73 -3.52 11.23 9.02
CA ALA A 73 -4.15 10.36 8.05
C ALA A 73 -3.45 9.00 7.98
N TRP A 74 -2.11 8.97 7.91
CA TRP A 74 -1.38 7.71 7.88
C TRP A 74 -1.59 6.88 9.14
N MET A 75 -1.53 7.48 10.33
CA MET A 75 -1.75 6.77 11.60
C MET A 75 -3.13 6.11 11.63
N HIS A 76 -4.18 6.83 11.22
CA HIS A 76 -5.54 6.31 11.12
C HIS A 76 -5.65 5.20 10.06
N HIS A 77 -4.99 5.39 8.93
CA HIS A 77 -5.01 4.52 7.77
C HIS A 77 -4.34 3.17 8.03
N LYS A 78 -3.09 3.18 8.49
CA LYS A 78 -2.37 1.93 8.81
C LYS A 78 -3.04 1.16 9.94
N GLY A 79 -3.72 1.84 10.86
CA GLY A 79 -4.46 1.21 11.96
C GLY A 79 -5.80 0.57 11.58
N ARG A 80 -6.29 0.79 10.35
CA ARG A 80 -7.58 0.24 9.87
C ARG A 80 -7.43 -0.69 8.67
N ASN A 81 -6.36 -0.52 7.89
CA ASN A 81 -6.14 -1.30 6.67
C ASN A 81 -5.03 -2.33 6.90
N LYS A 82 -5.45 -3.59 7.09
CA LYS A 82 -4.61 -4.72 7.48
C LYS A 82 -3.60 -5.15 6.41
N HIS A 83 -3.65 -4.63 5.19
CA HIS A 83 -2.63 -4.87 4.18
C HIS A 83 -1.37 -4.01 4.38
N HIS A 84 -1.39 -3.05 5.29
CA HIS A 84 -0.16 -2.37 5.72
C HIS A 84 0.53 -3.20 6.79
N PHE A 85 1.82 -3.48 6.59
CA PHE A 85 2.61 -4.27 7.52
C PHE A 85 2.75 -3.57 8.89
N GLU A 86 2.63 -2.25 8.94
CA GLU A 86 2.64 -1.49 10.20
C GLU A 86 1.36 -1.66 11.04
N TYR A 87 0.32 -2.31 10.51
CA TYR A 87 -0.81 -2.81 11.32
C TYR A 87 -0.36 -4.00 12.17
N TRP A 88 0.55 -4.82 11.65
CA TRP A 88 1.03 -6.06 12.24
C TRP A 88 2.27 -5.79 13.08
N THR A 89 2.09 -4.98 14.13
CA THR A 89 3.10 -4.73 15.15
C THR A 89 2.47 -4.94 16.51
N ASP A 90 3.18 -5.61 17.42
CA ASP A 90 2.73 -5.83 18.79
C ASP A 90 3.91 -5.74 19.77
N TYR A 91 3.63 -5.74 21.07
CA TYR A 91 4.65 -5.79 22.10
C TYR A 91 5.26 -7.20 22.16
N SER A 92 6.58 -7.27 22.00
CA SER A 92 7.34 -8.49 22.22
C SER A 92 7.33 -8.88 23.69
N ASN A 93 7.11 -10.16 23.98
CA ASN A 93 7.22 -10.70 25.34
C ASN A 93 8.68 -10.72 25.85
N GLU A 94 9.66 -10.65 24.95
CA GLU A 94 11.09 -10.70 25.29
C GLU A 94 11.68 -9.30 25.48
N THR A 95 11.43 -8.38 24.54
CA THR A 95 12.05 -7.05 24.55
C THR A 95 11.13 -5.96 25.12
N HIS A 96 9.83 -6.25 25.27
CA HIS A 96 8.79 -5.28 25.60
C HIS A 96 8.74 -4.05 24.66
N GLN A 97 9.30 -4.17 23.46
CA GLN A 97 9.24 -3.16 22.42
C GLN A 97 8.17 -3.51 21.38
N LEU A 98 7.71 -2.49 20.64
CA LEU A 98 6.86 -2.70 19.47
C LEU A 98 7.67 -3.31 18.33
N GLU A 99 7.35 -4.55 18.01
CA GLU A 99 8.04 -5.36 17.00
C GLU A 99 7.06 -5.86 15.93
N PRO A 100 7.53 -6.05 14.68
CA PRO A 100 6.68 -6.54 13.61
C PRO A 100 6.35 -8.03 13.81
N VAL A 101 5.09 -8.39 13.65
CA VAL A 101 4.61 -9.79 13.68
C VAL A 101 4.31 -10.31 12.27
N GLU A 102 4.32 -11.63 12.10
CA GLU A 102 4.07 -12.23 10.79
C GLU A 102 2.67 -11.86 10.27
N MET A 103 2.63 -11.21 9.12
CA MET A 103 1.37 -10.85 8.46
C MET A 103 0.72 -12.09 7.81
N PRO A 104 -0.58 -12.34 8.04
CA PRO A 104 -1.30 -13.42 7.36
C PRO A 104 -1.26 -13.28 5.83
N LEU A 105 -1.15 -14.42 5.14
CA LEU A 105 -0.92 -14.46 3.70
C LEU A 105 -1.95 -13.65 2.90
N LYS A 106 -3.24 -13.69 3.27
CA LYS A 106 -4.28 -12.92 2.57
C LYS A 106 -4.02 -11.41 2.54
N TYR A 107 -3.38 -10.85 3.57
CA TYR A 107 -2.99 -9.44 3.60
C TYR A 107 -1.66 -9.18 2.90
N VAL A 108 -0.76 -10.16 2.82
CA VAL A 108 0.40 -10.10 1.91
C VAL A 108 -0.05 -10.00 0.45
N LYS A 109 -1.05 -10.79 0.06
CA LYS A 109 -1.64 -10.74 -1.30
C LYS A 109 -2.25 -9.37 -1.59
N GLU A 110 -2.99 -8.80 -0.65
CA GLU A 110 -3.56 -7.45 -0.80
C GLU A 110 -2.46 -6.38 -0.81
N MET A 111 -1.43 -6.48 0.03
CA MET A 111 -0.29 -5.57 0.04
C MET A 111 0.45 -5.56 -1.31
N PHE A 112 0.60 -6.73 -1.93
CA PHE A 112 1.13 -6.82 -3.29
C PHE A 112 0.21 -6.07 -4.28
N CYS A 113 -1.10 -6.35 -4.25
CA CYS A 113 -2.07 -5.70 -5.14
C CYS A 113 -2.08 -4.17 -5.01
N ASP A 114 -2.03 -3.67 -3.77
CA ASP A 114 -1.89 -2.27 -3.38
C ASP A 114 -0.63 -1.63 -4.01
N ARG A 115 0.54 -2.22 -3.75
CA ARG A 115 1.82 -1.71 -4.28
C ARG A 115 1.86 -1.65 -5.80
N VAL A 116 1.34 -2.67 -6.48
CA VAL A 116 1.28 -2.70 -7.94
C VAL A 116 0.30 -1.64 -8.47
N ALA A 117 -0.86 -1.47 -7.83
CA ALA A 117 -1.82 -0.44 -8.20
C ALA A 117 -1.24 0.97 -7.99
N ALA A 118 -0.66 1.25 -6.83
CA ALA A 118 0.01 2.52 -6.53
C ALA A 118 1.12 2.82 -7.54
N SER A 119 1.95 1.82 -7.88
CA SER A 119 3.02 1.96 -8.86
C SER A 119 2.49 2.37 -10.24
N LYS A 120 1.35 1.80 -10.68
CA LYS A 120 0.71 2.19 -11.94
C LYS A 120 0.11 3.60 -11.90
N ILE A 121 -0.50 3.98 -10.77
CA ILE A 121 -1.11 5.30 -10.60
C ILE A 121 -0.05 6.41 -10.60
N TYR A 122 1.02 6.25 -9.81
CA TYR A 122 2.07 7.27 -9.68
C TYR A 122 3.14 7.18 -10.76
N GLY A 123 3.45 5.99 -11.26
CA GLY A 123 4.41 5.80 -12.35
C GLY A 123 3.88 6.26 -13.71
N GLY A 124 2.56 6.19 -13.92
CA GLY A 124 1.93 6.68 -15.15
C GLY A 124 2.58 6.11 -16.40
N LYS A 125 3.07 6.99 -17.29
CA LYS A 125 3.77 6.61 -18.53
C LYS A 125 5.12 5.92 -18.29
N ASN A 126 5.72 6.13 -17.13
CA ASN A 126 7.03 5.57 -16.75
C ASN A 126 6.89 4.22 -16.02
N TYR A 127 5.67 3.70 -15.89
CA TYR A 127 5.46 2.41 -15.24
C TYR A 127 6.05 1.26 -16.06
N ASN A 128 6.75 0.37 -15.36
CA ASN A 128 7.06 -0.99 -15.83
C ASN A 128 6.96 -1.95 -14.64
N ASP A 129 7.01 -3.26 -14.88
CA ASP A 129 6.77 -4.26 -13.84
C ASP A 129 7.85 -4.33 -12.74
N SER A 130 9.03 -3.73 -12.96
CA SER A 130 10.06 -3.58 -11.92
C SER A 130 9.81 -2.38 -10.98
N TYR A 131 8.89 -1.48 -11.31
CA TYR A 131 8.67 -0.22 -10.57
C TYR A 131 8.35 -0.48 -9.08
N ALA A 132 7.48 -1.45 -8.81
CA ALA A 132 7.07 -1.78 -7.45
C ALA A 132 8.23 -2.39 -6.63
N LEU A 133 9.06 -3.23 -7.26
CA LEU A 133 10.26 -3.79 -6.65
C LEU A 133 11.32 -2.72 -6.39
N ASN A 134 11.56 -1.82 -7.34
CA ASN A 134 12.50 -0.71 -7.17
C ASN A 134 12.07 0.21 -6.02
N TYR A 135 10.77 0.53 -5.91
CA TYR A 135 10.25 1.31 -4.79
C TYR A 135 10.40 0.56 -3.46
N TYR A 136 10.17 -0.75 -3.44
CA TYR A 136 10.41 -1.60 -2.28
C TYR A 136 11.89 -1.50 -1.85
N ASN A 137 12.83 -1.79 -2.76
CA ASN A 137 14.26 -1.84 -2.45
C ASN A 137 14.84 -0.51 -1.94
N LYS A 138 14.36 0.64 -2.45
CA LYS A 138 14.78 1.97 -1.98
C LYS A 138 14.60 2.22 -0.48
N ARG A 139 13.72 1.48 0.19
CA ARG A 139 13.44 1.63 1.62
C ARG A 139 13.62 0.30 2.37
N LYS A 140 14.42 -0.63 1.86
CA LYS A 140 14.60 -1.96 2.47
C LYS A 140 15.16 -1.84 3.90
N ASP A 141 16.23 -1.05 4.07
CA ASP A 141 16.96 -0.97 5.34
C ASP A 141 16.20 -0.24 6.45
N CYS A 142 15.28 0.67 6.08
CA CYS A 142 14.52 1.46 7.07
C CYS A 142 13.16 0.83 7.43
N ARG A 143 12.80 -0.33 6.87
CA ARG A 143 11.48 -0.93 7.08
C ARG A 143 11.48 -1.93 8.21
N ARG A 144 10.54 -1.73 9.14
CA ARG A 144 10.21 -2.68 10.21
C ARG A 144 9.07 -3.59 9.74
N ILE A 145 9.44 -4.69 9.08
CA ILE A 145 8.52 -5.71 8.60
C ILE A 145 9.04 -7.07 9.07
N HIS A 146 8.13 -7.98 9.43
CA HIS A 146 8.52 -9.31 9.91
C HIS A 146 9.28 -10.08 8.80
N PRO A 147 10.39 -10.77 9.08
CA PRO A 147 11.26 -11.37 8.06
C PRO A 147 10.52 -12.26 7.05
N LYS A 148 9.66 -13.17 7.52
CA LYS A 148 8.85 -14.04 6.63
C LYS A 148 7.85 -13.26 5.77
N THR A 149 7.36 -12.12 6.26
CA THR A 149 6.48 -11.25 5.49
C THR A 149 7.28 -10.52 4.43
N ALA A 150 8.47 -10.02 4.77
CA ALA A 150 9.41 -9.36 3.87
C ALA A 150 9.82 -10.29 2.72
N GLU A 151 10.20 -11.52 3.03
CA GLU A 151 10.55 -12.56 2.06
C GLU A 151 9.41 -12.79 1.05
N LYS A 152 8.18 -13.01 1.55
CA LYS A 152 7.02 -13.26 0.68
C LYS A 152 6.73 -12.09 -0.25
N ILE A 153 6.72 -10.85 0.25
CA ILE A 153 6.43 -9.69 -0.60
C ILE A 153 7.57 -9.42 -1.60
N GLU A 154 8.82 -9.57 -1.18
CA GLU A 154 9.98 -9.40 -2.05
C GLU A 154 9.95 -10.43 -3.17
N PHE A 155 9.71 -11.71 -2.85
CA PHE A 155 9.54 -12.77 -3.83
C PHE A 155 8.45 -12.46 -4.86
N LEU A 156 7.27 -12.01 -4.42
CA LEU A 156 6.17 -11.66 -5.34
C LEU A 156 6.49 -10.46 -6.24
N LEU A 157 7.18 -9.45 -5.71
CA LEU A 157 7.59 -8.27 -6.47
C LEU A 157 8.71 -8.60 -7.47
N THR A 158 9.64 -9.48 -7.09
CA THR A 158 10.66 -10.03 -8.00
C THR A 158 10.02 -10.85 -9.11
N MET A 159 9.07 -11.73 -8.78
CA MET A 159 8.32 -12.49 -9.78
C MET A 159 7.56 -11.58 -10.75
N LEU A 160 6.95 -10.49 -10.25
CA LEU A 160 6.33 -9.49 -11.12
C LEU A 160 7.34 -8.88 -12.08
N SER A 161 8.49 -8.45 -11.56
CA SER A 161 9.55 -7.82 -12.35
C SER A 161 10.10 -8.75 -13.45
N GLU A 162 10.24 -10.05 -13.16
CA GLU A 162 10.89 -11.01 -14.07
C GLU A 162 9.90 -11.73 -15.01
N LYS A 163 8.70 -12.03 -14.52
CA LYS A 163 7.71 -12.90 -15.20
C LYS A 163 6.42 -12.19 -15.58
N GLY A 164 6.26 -10.93 -15.17
CA GLY A 164 5.11 -10.10 -15.44
C GLY A 164 3.84 -10.48 -14.66
N GLU A 165 2.79 -9.67 -14.84
CA GLU A 165 1.54 -9.82 -14.08
C GLU A 165 0.87 -11.20 -14.24
N LYS A 166 0.80 -11.74 -15.46
CA LYS A 166 0.00 -12.95 -15.75
C LYS A 166 0.49 -14.15 -14.95
N GLU A 167 1.79 -14.43 -15.00
CA GLU A 167 2.39 -15.55 -14.26
C GLU A 167 2.38 -15.29 -12.75
N THR A 168 2.63 -14.04 -12.33
CA THR A 168 2.62 -13.68 -10.91
C THR A 168 1.24 -13.85 -10.26
N PHE A 169 0.18 -13.36 -10.89
CA PHE A 169 -1.18 -13.54 -10.35
C PHE A 169 -1.64 -15.00 -10.38
N LYS A 170 -1.24 -15.78 -11.40
CA LYS A 170 -1.48 -17.22 -11.45
C LYS A 170 -0.80 -17.95 -10.29
N TYR A 171 0.42 -17.57 -9.93
CA TYR A 171 1.12 -18.08 -8.76
C TYR A 171 0.41 -17.67 -7.46
N ILE A 172 0.11 -16.38 -7.28
CA ILE A 172 -0.55 -15.84 -6.08
C ILE A 172 -1.87 -16.56 -5.77
N ARG A 173 -2.66 -16.88 -6.80
CA ARG A 173 -3.93 -17.59 -6.65
C ARG A 173 -3.76 -18.99 -6.06
N LYS A 174 -2.61 -19.64 -6.26
CA LYS A 174 -2.30 -20.98 -5.78
C LYS A 174 -1.65 -21.02 -4.40
N MET A 175 -1.13 -19.89 -3.90
CA MET A 175 -0.53 -19.83 -2.56
C MET A 175 -1.57 -20.13 -1.48
N LYS A 176 -1.23 -21.03 -0.55
CA LYS A 176 -2.04 -21.40 0.62
C LYS A 176 -1.33 -20.93 1.88
#